data_AF-A0A9D3ZJF4-F1
#
_entry.id   AF-A0A9D3ZJF4-F1
#
_cell.length_a   1.000
_cell.length_b   1.000
_cell.length_c   1.000
_cell.angle_alpha   90.00
_cell.angle_beta   90.00
_cell.angle_gamma   90.00
#
_symmetry.space_group_name_H-M   'P 1'
#
loop_
_entity.id
_entity.type
_entity.pdbx_description
1 polymer ?
#
loop_
_entity_poly.entity_id
_entity_poly.type
_entity_poly.pdbx_seq_one_letter_code
_entity_poly.pdbx_strand_id
1 'polypeptide(L)'
;MAEIGNDILAAQHAAGWDVDTPLPNVFTVAVGARRFRVHCRPHGGRYRIYGDEWRGFVNSNLGVVVTLHAREEGEDFHSLEVRR
;
A
#
# COMPACT_ATOMS: atom_id res chain seq x y z
N MET A 1 9.92 4.04 11.33
CA MET A 1 8.56 3.53 11.08
C MET A 1 8.51 2.01 11.15
N ALA A 2 7.36 1.44 11.53
CA ALA A 2 7.16 -0.01 11.53
C ALA A 2 6.77 -0.50 10.12
N GLU A 3 7.36 -1.59 9.66
CA GLU A 3 6.99 -2.21 8.39
C GLU A 3 5.63 -2.92 8.49
N ILE A 4 4.75 -2.69 7.51
CA ILE A 4 3.45 -3.33 7.37
C ILE A 4 3.51 -4.47 6.34
N GLY A 5 4.30 -4.29 5.28
CA GLY A 5 4.48 -5.30 4.24
C GLY A 5 5.56 -4.92 3.24
N ASN A 6 6.21 -5.93 2.68
CA ASN A 6 7.24 -5.84 1.66
C ASN A 6 6.93 -6.85 0.54
N ASP A 7 6.90 -6.41 -0.71
CA ASP A 7 6.63 -7.30 -1.84
C ASP A 7 7.17 -6.74 -3.17
N ILE A 8 7.28 -7.60 -4.17
CA ILE A 8 7.53 -7.23 -5.57
C ILE A 8 6.17 -7.03 -6.25
N LEU A 9 5.93 -5.87 -6.84
CA LEU A 9 4.66 -5.59 -7.48
C LEU A 9 4.44 -6.47 -8.72
N ALA A 10 3.46 -7.37 -8.65
CA ALA A 10 2.97 -8.18 -9.74
C ALA A 10 1.59 -7.71 -10.23
N ALA A 11 1.18 -8.11 -11.43
CA ALA A 11 -0.08 -7.68 -12.05
C ALA A 11 -1.31 -7.99 -11.18
N GLN A 12 -1.28 -9.10 -10.42
CA GLN A 12 -2.36 -9.46 -9.50
C GLN A 12 -2.56 -8.44 -8.37
N HIS A 13 -1.50 -7.72 -7.97
CA HIS A 13 -1.59 -6.68 -6.94
C HIS A 13 -2.47 -5.50 -7.37
N ALA A 14 -2.75 -5.34 -8.66
CA ALA A 14 -3.69 -4.33 -9.16
C ALA A 14 -5.13 -4.57 -8.65
N ALA A 15 -5.50 -5.82 -8.38
CA ALA A 15 -6.78 -6.17 -7.73
C ALA A 15 -6.74 -6.02 -6.20
N GLY A 16 -5.53 -6.04 -5.63
CA GLY A 16 -5.26 -5.68 -4.25
C GLY A 16 -4.03 -6.39 -3.68
N TRP A 17 -3.51 -5.86 -2.58
CA TRP A 17 -2.35 -6.40 -1.86
C TRP A 17 -2.73 -6.72 -0.42
N ASP A 18 -2.50 -7.96 0.00
CA ASP A 18 -2.89 -8.44 1.32
C ASP A 18 -1.74 -8.25 2.33
N VAL A 19 -2.02 -7.55 3.42
CA VAL A 19 -1.09 -7.30 4.53
C VAL A 19 -1.63 -7.87 5.84
N ASP A 20 -0.75 -8.22 6.76
CA ASP A 20 -1.12 -8.83 8.05
C ASP A 20 -1.50 -7.78 9.10
N THR A 21 -1.14 -6.51 8.89
CA THR A 21 -1.46 -5.43 9.83
C THR A 21 -2.84 -4.85 9.54
N PRO A 22 -3.72 -4.71 10.56
CA PRO A 22 -4.97 -3.99 10.42
C PRO A 22 -4.74 -2.53 10.03
N LEU A 23 -5.46 -2.06 9.01
CA LEU A 23 -5.41 -0.68 8.53
C LEU A 23 -6.82 -0.07 8.50
N PRO A 24 -6.95 1.27 8.59
CA PRO A 24 -8.24 1.94 8.42
C PRO A 24 -8.90 1.58 7.08
N ASN A 25 -10.23 1.56 7.04
CA ASN A 25 -10.99 1.23 5.82
C ASN A 25 -10.63 2.12 4.62
N VAL A 26 -10.23 3.36 4.86
CA VAL A 26 -9.69 4.29 3.87
C VAL A 26 -8.53 5.03 4.51
N PHE A 27 -7.39 5.09 3.82
CA PHE A 27 -6.21 5.80 4.31
C PHE A 27 -5.38 6.37 3.16
N THR A 28 -4.47 7.27 3.50
CA THR A 28 -3.56 7.91 2.54
C THR A 28 -2.23 7.17 2.52
N VAL A 29 -1.71 6.90 1.34
CA VAL A 29 -0.35 6.40 1.11
C VAL A 29 0.47 7.48 0.42
N ALA A 30 1.71 7.69 0.87
CA ALA A 30 2.68 8.59 0.27
C ALA A 30 3.81 7.80 -0.40
N VAL A 31 4.13 8.13 -1.66
CA VAL A 31 5.30 7.65 -2.40
C VAL A 31 6.12 8.88 -2.80
N GLY A 32 7.17 9.17 -2.05
CA GLY A 32 7.90 10.43 -2.18
C GLY A 32 6.96 11.63 -2.02
N ALA A 33 6.93 12.53 -3.00
CA ALA A 33 6.04 13.70 -2.99
C ALA A 33 4.58 13.39 -3.38
N ARG A 34 4.30 12.21 -3.95
CA ARG A 34 2.96 11.84 -4.40
C ARG A 34 2.18 11.23 -3.24
N ARG A 35 0.92 11.64 -3.07
CA ARG A 35 -0.03 11.02 -2.14
C ARG A 35 -1.26 10.54 -2.89
N PHE A 36 -1.83 9.43 -2.45
CA PHE A 36 -3.09 8.92 -3.00
C PHE A 36 -3.87 8.15 -1.92
N ARG A 37 -5.19 8.06 -2.09
CA ARG A 37 -6.06 7.33 -1.18
C ARG A 37 -6.21 5.88 -1.63
N VAL A 38 -6.24 4.99 -0.65
CA VAL A 38 -6.50 3.57 -0.86
C VAL A 38 -7.59 3.10 0.10
N HIS A 39 -8.24 2.01 -0.29
CA HIS A 39 -9.23 1.33 0.51
C HIS A 39 -8.61 0.09 1.14
N CYS A 40 -9.10 -0.27 2.33
CA CYS A 40 -8.73 -1.49 3.02
C CYS A 40 -9.98 -2.26 3.43
N ARG A 41 -9.92 -3.59 3.39
CA ARG A 41 -10.96 -4.45 3.97
C ARG A 41 -10.38 -5.78 4.45
N PRO A 42 -11.01 -6.44 5.44
CA PRO A 42 -10.69 -7.82 5.76
C PRO A 42 -10.81 -8.73 4.54
N HIS A 43 -9.84 -9.63 4.34
CA HIS A 43 -9.79 -10.57 3.23
C HIS A 43 -9.00 -11.82 3.62
N GLY A 44 -9.68 -12.98 3.73
CA GLY A 44 -9.00 -14.26 3.96
C GLY A 44 -8.12 -14.32 5.21
N GLY A 45 -8.50 -13.63 6.30
CA GLY A 45 -7.71 -13.54 7.53
C GLY A 45 -6.64 -12.44 7.52
N ARG A 46 -6.50 -11.72 6.41
CA ARG A 46 -5.61 -10.56 6.22
C ARG A 46 -6.41 -9.30 5.94
N TYR A 47 -5.72 -8.23 5.59
CA TYR A 47 -6.29 -6.96 5.18
C TYR A 47 -5.84 -6.61 3.76
N ARG A 48 -6.79 -6.50 2.84
CA ARG A 48 -6.53 -6.19 1.43
C ARG A 48 -6.56 -4.69 1.20
N ILE A 49 -5.45 -4.13 0.73
CA ILE A 49 -5.34 -2.78 0.17
C ILE A 49 -5.78 -2.81 -1.30
N TYR A 50 -6.69 -1.94 -1.70
CA TYR A 50 -7.21 -1.86 -3.07
C TYR A 50 -7.71 -0.46 -3.42
N GLY A 51 -8.11 -0.25 -4.68
CA GLY A 51 -8.69 1.00 -5.16
C GLY A 51 -8.16 1.42 -6.53
N ASP A 52 -8.76 2.45 -7.12
CA ASP A 52 -8.41 2.89 -8.47
C ASP A 52 -7.01 3.52 -8.54
N GLU A 53 -6.67 4.36 -7.55
CA GLU A 53 -5.34 4.96 -7.46
C GLU A 53 -4.26 3.91 -7.18
N TRP A 54 -4.56 2.93 -6.31
CA TRP A 54 -3.71 1.78 -6.06
C TRP A 54 -3.46 0.97 -7.34
N ARG A 55 -4.53 0.62 -8.05
CA ARG A 55 -4.46 -0.12 -9.32
C ARG A 55 -3.62 0.62 -10.37
N GLY A 56 -3.83 1.93 -10.52
CA GLY A 56 -3.03 2.75 -11.43
C GLY A 56 -1.55 2.80 -11.06
N PHE A 57 -1.25 2.90 -9.75
CA PHE A 57 0.11 2.83 -9.23
C PHE A 57 0.78 1.48 -9.53
N VAL A 58 0.11 0.36 -9.23
CA VAL A 58 0.66 -0.99 -9.48
C VAL A 58 0.94 -1.22 -10.95
N ASN A 59 -0.02 -0.91 -11.82
CA ASN A 59 0.14 -1.11 -13.26
C ASN A 59 1.32 -0.30 -13.87
N SER A 60 1.71 0.80 -13.23
CA SER A 60 2.83 1.64 -13.67
C SER A 60 4.18 1.24 -13.08
N ASN A 61 4.21 0.32 -12.10
CA ASN A 61 5.39 -0.03 -11.32
C ASN A 61 5.57 -1.56 -11.16
N LEU A 62 5.17 -2.34 -12.16
CA LEU A 62 5.37 -3.79 -12.15
C LEU A 62 6.86 -4.15 -12.06
N GLY A 63 7.17 -5.17 -11.26
CA GLY A 63 8.53 -5.65 -11.00
C GLY A 63 9.32 -4.84 -9.97
N VAL A 64 8.75 -3.76 -9.44
CA VAL A 64 9.40 -2.89 -8.46
C VAL A 64 9.17 -3.42 -7.04
N VAL A 65 10.20 -3.37 -6.19
CA VAL A 65 10.08 -3.71 -4.78
C VAL A 65 9.43 -2.55 -4.04
N VAL A 66 8.38 -2.84 -3.27
CA VAL A 66 7.71 -1.85 -2.42
C VAL A 66 7.73 -2.27 -0.97
N THR A 67 7.83 -1.29 -0.07
CA THR A 67 7.71 -1.49 1.37
C THR A 67 6.74 -0.48 1.93
N LEU A 68 5.62 -0.95 2.49
CA LEU A 68 4.65 -0.12 3.17
C LEU A 68 5.03 -0.01 4.64
N HIS A 69 5.13 1.22 5.11
CA HIS A 69 5.47 1.55 6.47
C HIS A 69 4.29 2.24 7.17
N ALA A 70 4.11 1.93 8.45
CA ALA A 70 3.14 2.60 9.30
C ALA A 70 3.46 4.10 9.37
N ARG A 71 2.41 4.93 9.42
CA ARG A 71 2.53 6.37 9.64
C ARG A 71 3.34 6.66 10.92
N GLU A 72 4.12 7.73 10.91
CA GLU A 72 4.73 8.23 12.14
C GLU A 72 3.72 9.01 12.99
N GLU A 73 4.05 9.21 14.27
CA GLU A 73 3.23 10.05 15.15
C GLU A 73 3.17 11.48 14.60
N GLY A 74 1.95 11.99 14.40
CA GLY A 74 1.70 13.30 13.80
C GLY A 74 1.50 13.28 12.28
N GLU A 75 1.71 12.15 11.60
CA GLU A 75 1.42 12.00 10.17
C GLU A 75 -0.02 11.50 9.92
N ASP A 76 -0.60 11.93 8.79
CA ASP A 76 -1.91 11.49 8.31
C ASP A 76 -1.82 10.47 7.17
N PHE A 77 -0.62 9.99 6.85
CA PHE A 77 -0.35 9.06 5.75
C PHE A 77 0.61 7.93 6.16
N HIS A 78 0.44 6.78 5.53
CA HIS A 78 1.44 5.71 5.53
C HIS A 78 2.45 5.97 4.42
N SER A 79 3.73 5.66 4.62
CA SER A 79 4.73 5.81 3.55
C SER A 79 4.93 4.49 2.81
N LEU A 80 5.01 4.58 1.50
CA LEU A 80 5.31 3.47 0.61
C LEU A 80 6.65 3.78 -0.07
N GLU A 81 7.67 3.07 0.39
CA GLU A 81 9.00 3.10 -0.19
C GLU A 81 9.02 2.26 -1.47
N VAL A 82 9.73 2.74 -2.48
CA VAL A 82 9.81 2.12 -3.81
C VAL A 82 11.29 1.98 -4.18
N ARG A 83 11.74 0.75 -4.41
CA ARG A 83 13.13 0.43 -4.78
C ARG A 83 13.14 -0.32 -6.11
N ARG A 84 13.81 0.26 -7.10
CA ARG A 84 13.99 -0.30 -8.45
C ARG A 84 15.27 -1.11 -8.56
#